data_AF-A0A1Y2BQP3-F1
#
_entry.id   AF-A0A1Y2BQP3-F1
#
_cell.length_a   1.000
_cell.length_b   1.000
_cell.length_c   1.000
_cell.angle_alpha   90.00
_cell.angle_beta   90.00
_cell.angle_gamma   90.00
#
_symmetry.space_group_name_H-M   'P 1'
#
loop_
_entity.id
_entity.type
_entity.pdbx_description
1 polymer ?
#
loop_
_entity_poly.entity_id
_entity_poly.type
_entity_poly.pdbx_seq_one_letter_code
_entity_poly.pdbx_strand_id
1 'polypeptide(L)'
;MAKKGKKEKGVKTEAQLLKEEEARRKLMEETKAKAKEKQLVEEKNSKLNNLKIQARWRDIMKLVKVKELKSQVEALHQIHERHMDRKTAATVTLERDLQEAEEQFSTALQAHCINTDTLIDLQLGRLATLQNQFGSELGLLEAEFHTERAKLQAQNTLERAEMLGIITRMEQEFQETEADAKHEYSSQKDDIKNKNLEEKHALRIQLEGTERKRQFEDLKQKDQKNAKEIEQQMKKLMKLQETIAHFKARLSNNSKEYEERNKTLREEKEAIQAHFQALKRRMNTFRKNEHKRLTDLTLLSSKVIKDLKVKVEKAEQIIKLAEMNRKLETEKEKVIPFYASTLSDAEFNAPLNDPELQDILPKEFPAMEQFNKRVTRGNANLRSILRQYLDGISLNEDVLNQLNPLVVVNGRTNAPMKTAKSPLNITYVEVSHQHVSD
;
A
#
# COMPACT_ATOMS: atom_id res chain seq x y z
N MET A 1 25.58 127.45 16.55
CA MET A 1 25.42 128.91 16.36
C MET A 1 24.40 129.44 17.38
N ALA A 2 24.79 130.51 18.09
CA ALA A 2 24.03 131.52 18.88
C ALA A 2 22.53 131.28 19.18
N LYS A 3 22.00 131.47 20.40
CA LYS A 3 22.05 132.70 21.21
C LYS A 3 21.75 132.42 22.70
N LYS A 4 22.46 133.16 23.55
CA LYS A 4 22.21 133.38 24.99
C LYS A 4 20.77 133.82 25.29
N GLY A 5 20.27 133.41 26.45
CA GLY A 5 19.09 133.97 27.09
C GLY A 5 19.02 133.60 28.56
N LYS A 6 19.86 134.20 29.42
CA LYS A 6 19.61 134.27 30.86
C LYS A 6 18.34 135.10 31.07
N LYS A 7 17.28 134.49 31.60
CA LYS A 7 16.11 135.19 32.15
C LYS A 7 15.90 134.77 33.59
N GLU A 8 15.67 135.78 34.41
CA GLU A 8 15.53 135.77 35.86
C GLU A 8 14.45 134.80 36.36
N LYS A 9 14.72 134.20 37.52
CA LYS A 9 13.75 133.43 38.30
C LYS A 9 12.74 134.38 38.93
N GLY A 10 11.62 134.60 38.25
CA GLY A 10 10.39 135.09 38.88
C GLY A 10 9.78 133.98 39.73
N VAL A 11 9.49 134.27 40.99
CA VAL A 11 8.75 133.37 41.89
C VAL A 11 7.35 133.18 41.32
N LYS A 12 7.07 131.97 40.80
CA LYS A 12 5.72 131.56 40.40
C LYS A 12 4.82 131.54 41.64
N THR A 13 3.64 132.16 41.56
CA THR A 13 2.65 132.15 42.65
C THR A 13 2.10 130.73 42.86
N GLU A 14 1.79 130.37 44.11
CA GLU A 14 1.36 129.02 44.54
C GLU A 14 0.18 128.47 43.71
N ALA A 15 -0.75 129.36 43.29
CA ALA A 15 -1.87 129.02 42.41
C ALA A 15 -1.46 128.63 40.97
N GLN A 16 -0.34 129.13 40.45
CA GLN A 16 0.18 128.75 39.13
C GLN A 16 0.91 127.40 39.18
N LEU A 17 1.60 127.10 40.28
CA LEU A 17 2.20 125.79 40.52
C LEU A 17 1.12 124.71 40.71
N LEU A 18 0.05 125.00 41.46
CA LEU A 18 -1.10 124.09 41.60
C LEU A 18 -1.83 123.85 40.28
N LYS A 19 -2.04 124.88 39.44
CA LYS A 19 -2.63 124.69 38.10
C LYS A 19 -1.72 123.92 37.15
N GLU A 20 -0.40 124.13 37.20
CA GLU A 20 0.58 123.40 36.40
C GLU A 20 0.70 121.94 36.87
N GLU A 21 0.58 121.69 38.18
CA GLU A 21 0.57 120.36 38.79
C GLU A 21 -0.74 119.60 38.53
N GLU A 22 -1.90 120.27 38.59
CA GLU A 22 -3.20 119.72 38.19
C GLU A 22 -3.26 119.44 36.69
N ALA A 23 -2.73 120.33 35.84
CA ALA A 23 -2.62 120.11 34.40
C ALA A 23 -1.66 118.94 34.09
N ARG A 24 -0.55 118.83 34.81
CA ARG A 24 0.38 117.69 34.72
C ARG A 24 -0.27 116.40 35.21
N ARG A 25 -1.07 116.45 36.26
CA ARG A 25 -1.84 115.29 36.78
C ARG A 25 -2.92 114.86 35.81
N LYS A 26 -3.69 115.80 35.23
CA LYS A 26 -4.67 115.52 34.16
C LYS A 26 -4.00 114.94 32.92
N LEU A 27 -2.86 115.49 32.50
CA LEU A 27 -2.09 114.93 31.38
C LEU A 27 -1.55 113.53 31.70
N MET A 28 -1.10 113.28 32.93
CA MET A 28 -0.70 111.93 33.38
C MET A 28 -1.89 110.96 33.45
N GLU A 29 -3.07 111.41 33.88
CA GLU A 29 -4.29 110.60 33.91
C GLU A 29 -4.81 110.32 32.49
N GLU A 30 -4.77 111.29 31.58
CA GLU A 30 -5.12 111.11 30.17
C GLU A 30 -4.15 110.17 29.44
N THR A 31 -2.84 110.28 29.70
CA THR A 31 -1.85 109.36 29.12
C THR A 31 -1.99 107.95 29.69
N LYS A 32 -2.30 107.81 30.99
CA LYS A 32 -2.62 106.52 31.62
C LYS A 32 -3.92 105.93 31.09
N ALA A 33 -4.95 106.73 30.86
CA ALA A 33 -6.21 106.30 30.26
C ALA A 33 -6.01 105.83 28.82
N LYS A 34 -5.27 106.60 28.00
CA LYS A 34 -4.88 106.20 26.63
C LYS A 34 -4.03 104.93 26.62
N ALA A 35 -3.13 104.74 27.59
CA ALA A 35 -2.35 103.52 27.72
C ALA A 35 -3.24 102.31 28.08
N LYS A 36 -4.20 102.49 29.00
CA LYS A 36 -5.16 101.44 29.40
C LYS A 36 -6.11 101.08 28.26
N GLU A 37 -6.57 102.05 27.48
CA GLU A 37 -7.38 101.82 26.29
C GLU A 37 -6.60 101.03 25.22
N LYS A 38 -5.35 101.43 24.95
CA LYS A 38 -4.45 100.67 24.05
C LYS A 38 -4.23 99.25 24.55
N GLN A 39 -4.02 99.06 25.86
CA GLN A 39 -3.88 97.74 26.47
C GLN A 39 -5.14 96.89 26.26
N LEU A 40 -6.35 97.44 26.48
CA LEU A 40 -7.60 96.70 26.27
C LEU A 40 -7.83 96.34 24.79
N VAL A 41 -7.46 97.22 23.86
CA VAL A 41 -7.50 96.95 22.42
C VAL A 41 -6.50 95.86 22.05
N GLU A 42 -5.29 95.91 22.60
CA GLU A 42 -4.25 94.90 22.41
C GLU A 42 -4.66 93.53 22.99
N GLU A 43 -5.27 93.50 24.18
CA GLU A 43 -5.81 92.27 24.78
C GLU A 43 -6.94 91.66 23.93
N LYS A 44 -7.87 92.49 23.43
CA LYS A 44 -8.92 92.04 22.51
C LYS A 44 -8.33 91.51 21.19
N ASN A 45 -7.36 92.22 20.62
CA ASN A 45 -6.66 91.81 19.41
C ASN A 45 -5.86 90.53 19.62
N SER A 46 -5.24 90.36 20.78
CA SER A 46 -4.51 89.15 21.16
C SER A 46 -5.44 87.94 21.26
N LYS A 47 -6.61 88.10 21.91
CA LYS A 47 -7.64 87.04 21.97
C LYS A 47 -8.16 86.67 20.57
N LEU A 48 -8.47 87.66 19.73
CA LEU A 48 -8.92 87.44 18.36
C LEU A 48 -7.83 86.76 17.51
N ASN A 49 -6.59 87.20 17.64
CA ASN A 49 -5.46 86.62 16.92
C ASN A 49 -5.21 85.17 17.37
N ASN A 50 -5.30 84.89 18.67
CA ASN A 50 -5.20 83.52 19.19
C ASN A 50 -6.29 82.60 18.62
N LEU A 51 -7.55 83.06 18.55
CA LEU A 51 -8.62 82.28 17.91
C LEU A 51 -8.36 82.02 16.42
N LYS A 52 -7.86 83.03 15.67
CA LYS A 52 -7.47 82.89 14.26
C LYS A 52 -6.30 81.91 14.08
N ILE A 53 -5.30 81.99 14.95
CA ILE A 53 -4.14 81.10 14.99
C ILE A 53 -4.60 79.67 15.29
N GLN A 54 -5.43 79.46 16.31
CA GLN A 54 -6.01 78.15 16.63
C GLN A 54 -6.86 77.57 15.50
N ALA A 55 -7.67 78.39 14.83
CA ALA A 55 -8.43 77.96 13.66
C ALA A 55 -7.51 77.47 12.54
N ARG A 56 -6.49 78.26 12.19
CA ARG A 56 -5.47 77.87 11.20
C ARG A 56 -4.71 76.61 11.61
N TRP A 57 -4.33 76.48 12.88
CA TRP A 57 -3.67 75.26 13.39
C TRP A 57 -4.57 74.04 13.32
N ARG A 58 -5.87 74.18 13.59
CA ARG A 58 -6.83 73.07 13.42
C ARG A 58 -6.92 72.63 11.96
N ASP A 59 -6.95 73.57 11.01
CA ASP A 59 -7.01 73.23 9.60
C ASP A 59 -5.72 72.55 9.13
N ILE A 60 -4.56 73.03 9.57
CA ILE A 60 -3.25 72.40 9.31
C ILE A 60 -3.21 70.99 9.93
N MET A 61 -3.61 70.83 11.19
CA MET A 61 -3.62 69.52 11.86
C MET A 61 -4.59 68.55 11.19
N LYS A 62 -5.78 69.00 10.77
CA LYS A 62 -6.72 68.18 9.98
C LYS A 62 -6.08 67.71 8.68
N LEU A 63 -5.42 68.61 7.94
CA LEU A 63 -4.77 68.27 6.68
C LEU A 63 -3.65 67.23 6.89
N VAL A 64 -2.84 67.41 7.94
CA VAL A 64 -1.79 66.45 8.31
C VAL A 64 -2.39 65.11 8.72
N LYS A 65 -3.44 65.10 9.55
CA LYS A 65 -4.08 63.86 9.99
C LYS A 65 -4.75 63.11 8.84
N VAL A 66 -5.40 63.82 7.91
CA VAL A 66 -5.98 63.21 6.71
C VAL A 66 -4.90 62.57 5.84
N LYS A 67 -3.74 63.21 5.68
CA LYS A 67 -2.61 62.61 4.94
C LYS A 67 -2.06 61.37 5.65
N GLU A 68 -1.90 61.44 6.98
CA GLU A 68 -1.45 60.30 7.79
C GLU A 68 -2.43 59.11 7.66
N LEU A 69 -3.74 59.35 7.80
CA LEU A 69 -4.77 58.31 7.67
C LEU A 69 -4.80 57.71 6.26
N LYS A 70 -4.65 58.51 5.20
CA LYS A 70 -4.57 58.01 3.83
C LYS A 70 -3.37 57.08 3.65
N SER A 71 -2.20 57.48 4.15
CA SER A 71 -1.00 56.63 4.11
C SER A 71 -1.18 55.33 4.90
N GLN A 72 -1.85 55.36 6.05
CA GLN A 72 -2.18 54.15 6.82
C GLN A 72 -3.15 53.24 6.07
N VAL A 73 -4.19 53.79 5.43
CA VAL A 73 -5.13 53.03 4.60
C VAL A 73 -4.41 52.38 3.42
N GLU A 74 -3.51 53.09 2.74
CA GLU A 74 -2.70 52.55 1.65
C GLU A 74 -1.80 51.40 2.14
N ALA A 75 -1.14 51.56 3.29
CA ALA A 75 -0.32 50.51 3.87
C ALA A 75 -1.15 49.27 4.25
N LEU A 76 -2.32 49.46 4.86
CA LEU A 76 -3.25 48.38 5.19
C LEU A 76 -3.78 47.68 3.94
N HIS A 77 -4.10 48.43 2.89
CA HIS A 77 -4.54 47.89 1.61
C HIS A 77 -3.44 47.02 0.99
N GLN A 78 -2.20 47.49 0.92
CA GLN A 78 -1.07 46.70 0.41
C GLN A 78 -0.83 45.42 1.22
N ILE A 79 -0.98 45.49 2.54
CA ILE A 79 -0.87 44.31 3.40
C ILE A 79 -2.00 43.32 3.09
N HIS A 80 -3.23 43.81 2.95
CA HIS A 80 -4.39 42.98 2.63
C HIS A 80 -4.23 42.29 1.27
N GLU A 81 -3.84 43.02 0.21
CA GLU A 81 -3.57 42.46 -1.11
C GLU A 81 -2.54 41.33 -1.03
N ARG A 82 -1.41 41.53 -0.33
CA ARG A 82 -0.41 40.47 -0.13
C ARG A 82 -0.96 39.25 0.60
N HIS A 83 -1.85 39.44 1.57
CA HIS A 83 -2.51 38.33 2.25
C HIS A 83 -3.49 37.61 1.33
N MET A 84 -4.21 38.34 0.49
CA MET A 84 -5.10 37.77 -0.51
C MET A 84 -4.30 36.97 -1.54
N ASP A 85 -3.22 37.51 -2.10
CA ASP A 85 -2.35 36.81 -3.05
C ASP A 85 -1.80 35.49 -2.47
N ARG A 86 -1.35 35.51 -1.21
CA ARG A 86 -0.86 34.31 -0.52
C ARG A 86 -1.96 33.27 -0.32
N LYS A 87 -3.17 33.71 0.05
CA LYS A 87 -4.31 32.82 0.22
C LYS A 87 -4.75 32.24 -1.12
N THR A 88 -4.85 33.06 -2.17
CA THR A 88 -5.17 32.63 -3.52
C THR A 88 -4.14 31.62 -4.04
N ALA A 89 -2.84 31.87 -3.85
CA ALA A 89 -1.79 30.93 -4.20
C ALA A 89 -1.93 29.60 -3.43
N ALA A 90 -2.20 29.65 -2.12
CA ALA A 90 -2.43 28.46 -1.32
C ALA A 90 -3.67 27.67 -1.79
N THR A 91 -4.77 28.35 -2.12
CA THR A 91 -5.98 27.73 -2.68
C THR A 91 -5.65 27.01 -3.99
N VAL A 92 -4.96 27.66 -4.94
CA VAL A 92 -4.57 27.06 -6.22
C VAL A 92 -3.68 25.83 -6.01
N THR A 93 -2.72 25.89 -5.08
CA THR A 93 -1.89 24.72 -4.79
C THR A 93 -2.70 23.57 -4.19
N LEU A 94 -3.65 23.85 -3.29
CA LEU A 94 -4.51 22.83 -2.70
C LEU A 94 -5.47 22.22 -3.73
N GLU A 95 -5.98 23.03 -4.66
CA GLU A 95 -6.81 22.55 -5.77
C GLU A 95 -6.03 21.59 -6.67
N ARG A 96 -4.77 21.91 -6.99
CA ARG A 96 -3.89 21.00 -7.74
C ARG A 96 -3.61 19.71 -6.97
N ASP A 97 -3.28 19.81 -5.68
CA ASP A 97 -2.99 18.63 -4.85
C ASP A 97 -4.23 17.72 -4.74
N LEU A 98 -5.42 18.30 -4.68
CA LEU A 98 -6.70 17.57 -4.66
C LEU A 98 -6.94 16.87 -6.00
N GLN A 99 -6.74 17.55 -7.13
CA GLN A 99 -6.84 16.93 -8.46
C GLN A 99 -5.85 15.76 -8.64
N GLU A 100 -4.59 15.95 -8.23
CA GLU A 100 -3.57 14.89 -8.29
C GLU A 100 -3.96 13.69 -7.41
N ALA A 101 -4.51 13.94 -6.21
CA ALA A 101 -4.99 12.87 -5.33
C ALA A 101 -6.20 12.12 -5.92
N GLU A 102 -7.15 12.83 -6.56
CA GLU A 102 -8.30 12.23 -7.24
C GLU A 102 -7.86 11.36 -8.44
N GLU A 103 -6.93 11.85 -9.26
CA GLU A 103 -6.38 11.08 -10.39
C GLU A 103 -5.66 9.81 -9.92
N GLN A 104 -4.85 9.92 -8.86
CA GLN A 104 -4.18 8.78 -8.25
C GLN A 104 -5.18 7.76 -7.70
N PHE A 105 -6.23 8.23 -7.01
CA PHE A 105 -7.29 7.37 -6.49
C PHE A 105 -8.04 6.66 -7.63
N SER A 106 -8.42 7.39 -8.68
CA SER A 106 -9.10 6.83 -9.85
C SER A 106 -8.26 5.75 -10.53
N THR A 107 -6.96 6.01 -10.73
CA THR A 107 -6.02 5.05 -11.31
C THR A 107 -5.86 3.81 -10.42
N ALA A 108 -5.73 4.00 -9.11
CA ALA A 108 -5.63 2.89 -8.16
C ALA A 108 -6.90 2.04 -8.12
N LEU A 109 -8.08 2.68 -8.18
CA LEU A 109 -9.36 2.00 -8.24
C LEU A 109 -9.49 1.18 -9.53
N GLN A 110 -9.13 1.77 -10.68
CA GLN A 110 -9.14 1.06 -11.96
C GLN A 110 -8.20 -0.16 -11.93
N ALA A 111 -6.98 0.01 -11.41
CA ALA A 111 -6.04 -1.10 -11.26
C ALA A 111 -6.58 -2.20 -10.33
N HIS A 112 -7.24 -1.82 -9.21
CA HIS A 112 -7.89 -2.76 -8.32
C HIS A 112 -9.01 -3.54 -9.02
N CYS A 113 -9.89 -2.85 -9.75
CA CYS A 113 -10.97 -3.48 -10.52
C CYS A 113 -10.43 -4.49 -11.54
N ILE A 114 -9.40 -4.11 -12.30
CA ILE A 114 -8.72 -5.02 -13.24
C ILE A 114 -8.17 -6.23 -12.50
N ASN A 115 -7.49 -6.04 -11.37
CA ASN A 115 -6.96 -7.15 -10.59
C ASN A 115 -8.07 -8.09 -10.08
N THR A 116 -9.19 -7.54 -9.61
CA THR A 116 -10.35 -8.37 -9.21
C THR A 116 -10.96 -9.11 -10.38
N ASP A 117 -11.06 -8.50 -11.57
CA ASP A 117 -11.57 -9.15 -12.78
C ASP A 117 -10.63 -10.30 -13.20
N THR A 118 -9.30 -10.09 -13.18
CA THR A 118 -8.35 -11.17 -13.48
C THR A 118 -8.45 -12.34 -12.49
N LEU A 119 -8.75 -12.06 -11.21
CA LEU A 119 -8.95 -13.10 -10.21
C LEU A 119 -10.26 -13.87 -10.45
N ILE A 120 -11.32 -13.17 -10.85
CA ILE A 120 -12.60 -13.77 -11.24
C ILE A 120 -12.38 -14.68 -12.46
N ASP A 121 -11.71 -14.20 -13.50
CA ASP A 121 -11.42 -14.98 -14.71
C ASP A 121 -10.60 -16.24 -14.40
N LEU A 122 -9.60 -16.12 -13.51
CA LEU A 122 -8.82 -17.27 -13.06
C LEU A 122 -9.70 -18.32 -12.37
N GLN A 123 -10.64 -17.90 -11.51
CA GLN A 123 -11.53 -18.84 -10.84
C GLN A 123 -12.59 -19.42 -11.75
N LEU A 124 -13.13 -18.64 -12.70
CA LEU A 124 -14.02 -19.15 -13.73
C LEU A 124 -13.31 -20.21 -14.59
N GLY A 125 -12.06 -19.95 -14.99
CA GLY A 125 -11.24 -20.92 -15.69
C GLY A 125 -11.02 -22.20 -14.87
N ARG A 126 -10.68 -22.07 -13.59
CA ARG A 126 -10.52 -23.23 -12.69
C ARG A 126 -11.82 -24.02 -12.54
N LEU A 127 -12.96 -23.36 -12.33
CA LEU A 127 -14.25 -24.01 -12.22
C LEU A 127 -14.62 -24.74 -13.52
N ALA A 128 -14.41 -24.12 -14.67
CA ALA A 128 -14.64 -24.76 -15.97
C ALA A 128 -13.76 -26.01 -16.16
N THR A 129 -12.48 -25.95 -15.80
CA THR A 129 -11.60 -27.14 -15.86
C THR A 129 -12.07 -28.26 -14.94
N LEU A 130 -12.51 -27.93 -13.72
CA LEU A 130 -13.01 -28.91 -12.76
C LEU A 130 -14.32 -29.54 -13.22
N GLN A 131 -15.23 -28.73 -13.78
CA GLN A 131 -16.49 -29.20 -14.34
C GLN A 131 -16.26 -30.13 -15.54
N ASN A 132 -15.32 -29.79 -16.43
CA ASN A 132 -14.96 -30.63 -17.57
C ASN A 132 -14.32 -31.95 -17.12
N GLN A 133 -13.41 -31.91 -16.14
CA GLN A 133 -12.80 -33.10 -15.56
C GLN A 133 -13.86 -34.01 -14.92
N PHE A 134 -14.73 -33.44 -14.09
CA PHE A 134 -15.82 -34.16 -13.47
C PHE A 134 -16.76 -34.80 -14.51
N GLY A 135 -17.14 -34.07 -15.55
CA GLY A 135 -17.97 -34.59 -16.63
C GLY A 135 -17.28 -35.74 -17.40
N SER A 136 -15.97 -35.63 -17.64
CA SER A 136 -15.19 -36.69 -18.28
C SER A 136 -15.08 -37.92 -17.40
N GLU A 137 -14.79 -37.76 -16.11
CA GLU A 137 -14.70 -38.86 -15.13
C GLU A 137 -16.04 -39.57 -14.98
N LEU A 138 -17.13 -38.80 -14.90
CA LEU A 138 -18.48 -39.35 -14.83
C LEU A 138 -18.81 -40.16 -16.09
N GLY A 139 -18.53 -39.62 -17.28
CA GLY A 139 -18.78 -40.33 -18.54
C GLY A 139 -17.96 -41.61 -18.69
N LEU A 140 -16.70 -41.60 -18.23
CA LEU A 140 -15.87 -42.82 -18.19
C LEU A 140 -16.45 -43.85 -17.23
N LEU A 141 -16.84 -43.44 -16.02
CA LEU A 141 -17.41 -44.33 -15.02
C LEU A 141 -18.75 -44.94 -15.47
N GLU A 142 -19.61 -44.13 -16.10
CA GLU A 142 -20.87 -44.61 -16.69
C GLU A 142 -20.61 -45.64 -17.79
N ALA A 143 -19.65 -45.38 -18.68
CA ALA A 143 -19.28 -46.31 -19.73
C ALA A 143 -18.73 -47.63 -19.16
N GLU A 144 -17.82 -47.55 -18.18
CA GLU A 144 -17.29 -48.72 -17.47
C GLU A 144 -18.42 -49.54 -16.85
N PHE A 145 -19.32 -48.89 -16.09
CA PHE A 145 -20.47 -49.55 -15.47
C PHE A 145 -21.38 -50.23 -16.49
N HIS A 146 -21.68 -49.58 -17.62
CA HIS A 146 -22.48 -50.17 -18.69
C HIS A 146 -21.79 -51.38 -19.32
N THR A 147 -20.47 -51.31 -19.58
CA THR A 147 -19.73 -52.44 -20.15
C THR A 147 -19.64 -53.62 -19.18
N GLU A 148 -19.40 -53.37 -17.89
CA GLU A 148 -19.36 -54.40 -16.87
C GLU A 148 -20.73 -55.05 -16.69
N ARG A 149 -21.79 -54.24 -16.62
CA ARG A 149 -23.18 -54.74 -16.56
C ARG A 149 -23.51 -55.61 -17.75
N ALA A 150 -23.13 -55.21 -18.97
CA ALA A 150 -23.38 -55.99 -20.18
C ALA A 150 -22.62 -57.33 -20.15
N LYS A 151 -21.35 -57.33 -19.72
CA LYS A 151 -20.55 -58.55 -19.54
C LYS A 151 -21.18 -59.50 -18.52
N LEU A 152 -21.56 -58.99 -17.34
CA LEU A 152 -22.18 -59.79 -16.28
C LEU A 152 -23.52 -60.37 -16.74
N GLN A 153 -24.33 -59.60 -17.46
CA GLN A 153 -25.59 -60.10 -18.02
C GLN A 153 -25.34 -61.20 -19.06
N ALA A 154 -24.40 -60.99 -19.99
CA ALA A 154 -24.06 -61.98 -21.01
C ALA A 154 -23.52 -63.29 -20.38
N GLN A 155 -22.63 -63.16 -19.40
CA GLN A 155 -22.08 -64.31 -18.69
C GLN A 155 -23.18 -65.08 -17.93
N ASN A 156 -24.04 -64.40 -17.18
CA ASN A 156 -25.16 -65.04 -16.49
C ASN A 156 -26.12 -65.72 -17.48
N THR A 157 -26.38 -65.13 -18.66
CA THR A 157 -27.21 -65.79 -19.68
C THR A 157 -26.55 -67.06 -20.23
N LEU A 158 -25.24 -67.05 -20.43
CA LEU A 158 -24.48 -68.22 -20.89
C LEU A 158 -24.50 -69.32 -19.82
N GLU A 159 -24.14 -68.99 -18.58
CA GLU A 159 -24.14 -69.93 -17.45
C GLU A 159 -25.52 -70.55 -17.23
N ARG A 160 -26.60 -69.75 -17.33
CA ARG A 160 -27.97 -70.27 -17.27
C ARG A 160 -28.28 -71.25 -18.41
N ALA A 161 -27.86 -70.93 -19.64
CA ALA A 161 -28.08 -71.80 -20.79
C ALA A 161 -27.28 -73.11 -20.68
N GLU A 162 -26.04 -73.05 -20.19
CA GLU A 162 -25.21 -74.22 -19.92
C GLU A 162 -25.83 -75.12 -18.84
N MET A 163 -26.28 -74.54 -17.73
CA MET A 163 -26.96 -75.28 -16.66
C MET A 163 -28.24 -75.93 -17.15
N LEU A 164 -29.05 -75.23 -17.94
CA LEU A 164 -30.24 -75.80 -18.57
C LEU A 164 -29.89 -76.94 -19.52
N GLY A 165 -28.84 -76.77 -20.34
CA GLY A 165 -28.36 -77.82 -21.24
C GLY A 165 -27.88 -79.08 -20.51
N ILE A 166 -27.20 -78.92 -19.37
CA ILE A 166 -26.79 -80.05 -18.51
C ILE A 166 -28.04 -80.76 -17.96
N ILE A 167 -29.02 -80.01 -17.45
CA ILE A 167 -30.27 -80.58 -16.93
C ILE A 167 -30.99 -81.37 -18.02
N THR A 168 -31.17 -80.81 -19.22
CA THR A 168 -31.83 -81.49 -20.33
C THR A 168 -31.07 -82.74 -20.76
N ARG A 169 -29.74 -82.70 -20.82
CA ARG A 169 -28.93 -83.90 -21.14
C ARG A 169 -29.07 -84.97 -20.06
N MET A 170 -29.01 -84.60 -18.79
CA MET A 170 -29.21 -85.54 -17.67
C MET A 170 -30.60 -86.18 -17.72
N GLU A 171 -31.62 -85.42 -18.06
CA GLU A 171 -33.00 -85.91 -18.15
C GLU A 171 -33.19 -86.83 -19.36
N GLN A 172 -32.52 -86.53 -20.49
CA GLN A 172 -32.48 -87.43 -21.64
C GLN A 172 -31.74 -88.73 -21.33
N GLU A 173 -30.57 -88.68 -20.69
CA GLU A 173 -29.82 -89.87 -20.26
C GLU A 173 -30.67 -90.72 -19.30
N PHE A 174 -31.39 -90.09 -18.37
CA PHE A 174 -32.31 -90.80 -17.48
C PHE A 174 -33.44 -91.49 -18.26
N GLN A 175 -34.07 -90.80 -19.21
CA GLN A 175 -35.10 -91.40 -20.07
C GLN A 175 -34.58 -92.54 -20.94
N GLU A 176 -33.37 -92.41 -21.50
CA GLU A 176 -32.71 -93.46 -22.29
C GLU A 176 -32.41 -94.68 -21.41
N THR A 177 -31.83 -94.48 -20.22
CA THR A 177 -31.59 -95.60 -19.27
C THR A 177 -32.88 -96.27 -18.80
N GLU A 178 -33.96 -95.51 -18.59
CA GLU A 178 -35.28 -96.07 -18.26
C GLU A 178 -35.86 -96.87 -19.43
N ALA A 179 -35.69 -96.38 -20.67
CA ALA A 179 -36.12 -97.07 -21.88
C ALA A 179 -35.31 -98.35 -22.12
N ASP A 180 -33.99 -98.30 -21.95
CA ASP A 180 -33.09 -99.45 -22.04
C ASP A 180 -33.41 -100.48 -20.97
N ALA A 181 -33.66 -100.07 -19.71
CA ALA A 181 -34.07 -100.98 -18.65
C ALA A 181 -35.43 -101.64 -18.95
N LYS A 182 -36.40 -100.90 -19.53
CA LYS A 182 -37.67 -101.45 -19.99
C LYS A 182 -37.49 -102.43 -21.15
N HIS A 183 -36.65 -102.08 -22.12
CA HIS A 183 -36.34 -102.93 -23.27
C HIS A 183 -35.62 -104.20 -22.83
N GLU A 184 -34.62 -104.08 -21.96
CA GLU A 184 -33.89 -105.21 -21.38
C GLU A 184 -34.81 -106.10 -20.57
N TYR A 185 -35.70 -105.54 -19.75
CA TYR A 185 -36.72 -106.32 -19.04
C TYR A 185 -37.65 -107.08 -20.00
N SER A 186 -38.10 -106.44 -21.09
CA SER A 186 -38.90 -107.12 -22.12
C SER A 186 -38.11 -108.21 -22.84
N SER A 187 -36.86 -107.94 -23.19
CA SER A 187 -35.95 -108.90 -23.82
C SER A 187 -35.68 -110.07 -22.90
N GLN A 188 -35.37 -109.85 -21.62
CA GLN A 188 -35.17 -110.92 -20.64
C GLN A 188 -36.45 -111.76 -20.48
N LYS A 189 -37.63 -111.14 -20.51
CA LYS A 189 -38.91 -111.85 -20.49
C LYS A 189 -39.09 -112.74 -21.73
N ASP A 190 -38.78 -112.21 -22.91
CA ASP A 190 -38.85 -112.96 -24.17
C ASP A 190 -37.76 -114.02 -24.27
N ASP A 191 -36.56 -113.77 -23.77
CA ASP A 191 -35.45 -114.71 -23.65
C ASP A 191 -35.76 -115.82 -22.67
N ILE A 192 -36.43 -115.55 -21.55
CA ILE A 192 -36.91 -116.61 -20.64
C ILE A 192 -37.97 -117.45 -21.36
N LYS A 193 -38.86 -116.84 -22.14
CA LYS A 193 -39.86 -117.56 -22.93
C LYS A 193 -39.20 -118.40 -24.04
N ASN A 194 -38.22 -117.84 -24.73
CA ASN A 194 -37.43 -118.50 -25.75
C ASN A 194 -36.55 -119.58 -25.15
N LYS A 195 -35.86 -119.35 -24.03
CA LYS A 195 -35.10 -120.36 -23.28
C LYS A 195 -35.98 -121.49 -22.79
N ASN A 196 -37.22 -121.25 -22.38
CA ASN A 196 -38.15 -122.33 -22.07
C ASN A 196 -38.55 -123.14 -23.34
N LEU A 197 -38.70 -122.47 -24.49
CA LEU A 197 -38.92 -123.13 -25.78
C LEU A 197 -37.66 -123.85 -26.29
N GLU A 198 -36.49 -123.27 -26.06
CA GLU A 198 -35.18 -123.77 -26.42
C GLU A 198 -34.73 -124.87 -25.49
N GLU A 199 -35.03 -124.87 -24.19
CA GLU A 199 -34.84 -126.00 -23.27
C GLU A 199 -35.74 -127.16 -23.70
N LYS A 200 -36.97 -126.87 -24.16
CA LYS A 200 -37.83 -127.85 -24.81
C LYS A 200 -37.26 -128.34 -26.16
N HIS A 201 -36.51 -127.52 -26.90
CA HIS A 201 -35.81 -127.91 -28.14
C HIS A 201 -34.39 -128.45 -27.92
N ALA A 202 -33.76 -128.18 -26.78
CA ALA A 202 -32.40 -128.55 -26.39
C ALA A 202 -32.44 -129.87 -25.64
N LEU A 203 -33.51 -130.16 -24.88
CA LEU A 203 -33.85 -131.55 -24.51
C LEU A 203 -34.07 -132.44 -25.75
N ARG A 204 -34.36 -131.84 -26.92
CA ARG A 204 -34.46 -132.54 -28.21
C ARG A 204 -33.14 -132.61 -28.99
N ILE A 205 -32.21 -131.66 -28.76
CA ILE A 205 -30.92 -131.56 -29.49
C ILE A 205 -29.72 -132.05 -28.66
N GLN A 206 -29.81 -132.13 -27.32
CA GLN A 206 -28.87 -132.83 -26.42
C GLN A 206 -28.93 -134.37 -26.57
N LEU A 207 -29.55 -134.86 -27.64
CA LEU A 207 -29.41 -136.22 -28.13
C LEU A 207 -28.39 -136.33 -29.29
N GLU A 208 -27.84 -135.24 -29.84
CA GLU A 208 -26.85 -135.29 -30.93
C GLU A 208 -25.74 -134.22 -30.79
N GLY A 209 -24.49 -134.69 -30.66
CA GLY A 209 -23.35 -133.92 -30.15
C GLY A 209 -22.48 -133.16 -31.15
N THR A 210 -21.57 -132.33 -30.59
CA THR A 210 -20.10 -132.35 -30.75
C THR A 210 -19.50 -130.97 -30.42
N GLU A 211 -18.86 -130.86 -29.24
CA GLU A 211 -18.40 -129.60 -28.62
C GLU A 211 -17.12 -128.97 -29.24
N ARG A 212 -16.51 -129.56 -30.27
CA ARG A 212 -15.18 -129.09 -30.73
C ARG A 212 -15.16 -128.16 -31.95
N LYS A 213 -16.29 -127.95 -32.66
CA LYS A 213 -16.39 -126.92 -33.71
C LYS A 213 -16.80 -125.54 -33.17
N ARG A 214 -17.57 -125.48 -32.07
CA ARG A 214 -17.97 -124.23 -31.39
C ARG A 214 -16.78 -123.46 -30.83
N GLN A 215 -15.84 -124.17 -30.21
CA GLN A 215 -14.68 -123.55 -29.57
C GLN A 215 -13.76 -122.84 -30.56
N PHE A 216 -13.65 -123.34 -31.81
CA PHE A 216 -12.85 -122.69 -32.85
C PHE A 216 -13.53 -121.45 -33.44
N GLU A 217 -14.85 -121.50 -33.67
CA GLU A 217 -15.60 -120.36 -34.19
C GLU A 217 -15.74 -119.23 -33.15
N ASP A 218 -15.88 -119.57 -31.86
CA ASP A 218 -15.87 -118.60 -30.76
C ASP A 218 -14.52 -117.88 -30.62
N LEU A 219 -13.42 -118.62 -30.76
CA LEU A 219 -12.07 -118.05 -30.72
C LEU A 219 -11.83 -117.11 -31.91
N LYS A 220 -12.27 -117.48 -33.12
CA LYS A 220 -12.16 -116.64 -34.31
C LYS A 220 -12.99 -115.35 -34.21
N GLN A 221 -14.20 -115.42 -33.64
CA GLN A 221 -15.00 -114.23 -33.39
C GLN A 221 -14.40 -113.31 -32.32
N LYS A 222 -13.80 -113.88 -31.26
CA LYS A 222 -13.08 -113.10 -30.24
C LYS A 222 -11.90 -112.35 -30.87
N ASP A 223 -11.14 -113.01 -31.71
CA ASP A 223 -9.98 -112.38 -32.37
C ASP A 223 -10.40 -111.23 -33.30
N GLN A 224 -11.50 -111.40 -34.05
CA GLN A 224 -12.04 -110.33 -34.89
C GLN A 224 -12.60 -109.14 -34.09
N LYS A 225 -13.19 -109.38 -32.91
CA LYS A 225 -13.66 -108.31 -32.01
C LYS A 225 -12.49 -107.56 -31.40
N ASN A 226 -11.48 -108.28 -30.91
CA ASN A 226 -10.25 -107.70 -30.36
C ASN A 226 -9.52 -106.84 -31.40
N ALA A 227 -9.43 -107.29 -32.66
CA ALA A 227 -8.81 -106.51 -33.73
C ALA A 227 -9.53 -105.17 -33.98
N LYS A 228 -10.87 -105.17 -34.02
CA LYS A 228 -11.68 -103.95 -34.17
C LYS A 228 -11.53 -103.02 -32.97
N GLU A 229 -11.45 -103.58 -31.77
CA GLU A 229 -11.29 -102.81 -30.54
C GLU A 229 -9.91 -102.14 -30.46
N ILE A 230 -8.84 -102.83 -30.86
CA ILE A 230 -7.50 -102.26 -31.00
C ILE A 230 -7.50 -101.11 -32.01
N GLU A 231 -8.17 -101.25 -33.16
CA GLU A 231 -8.25 -100.19 -34.16
C GLU A 231 -9.00 -98.95 -33.63
N GLN A 232 -10.08 -99.16 -32.88
CA GLN A 232 -10.81 -98.06 -32.22
C GLN A 232 -9.99 -97.38 -31.13
N GLN A 233 -9.25 -98.16 -30.32
CA GLN A 233 -8.34 -97.64 -29.30
C GLN A 233 -7.20 -96.84 -29.93
N MET A 234 -6.58 -97.31 -31.02
CA MET A 234 -5.56 -96.54 -31.76
C MET A 234 -6.10 -95.22 -32.29
N LYS A 235 -7.31 -95.20 -32.87
CA LYS A 235 -7.96 -93.95 -33.32
C LYS A 235 -8.25 -93.00 -32.17
N LYS A 236 -8.70 -93.50 -31.02
CA LYS A 236 -8.89 -92.67 -29.80
C LYS A 236 -7.55 -92.10 -29.31
N LEU A 237 -6.50 -92.90 -29.32
CA LEU A 237 -5.15 -92.50 -28.89
C LEU A 237 -4.60 -91.39 -29.77
N MET A 238 -4.74 -91.50 -31.10
CA MET A 238 -4.36 -90.43 -32.04
C MET A 238 -5.12 -89.13 -31.79
N LYS A 239 -6.45 -89.18 -31.62
CA LYS A 239 -7.26 -87.99 -31.30
C LYS A 239 -6.84 -87.34 -29.97
N LEU A 240 -6.58 -88.14 -28.93
CA LEU A 240 -6.09 -87.64 -27.65
C LEU A 240 -4.71 -87.01 -27.78
N GLN A 241 -3.85 -87.55 -28.63
CA GLN A 241 -2.51 -87.00 -28.88
C GLN A 241 -2.57 -85.66 -29.62
N GLU A 242 -3.49 -85.51 -30.57
CA GLU A 242 -3.77 -84.23 -31.26
C GLU A 242 -4.34 -83.18 -30.28
N THR A 243 -5.28 -83.54 -29.39
CA THR A 243 -5.81 -82.59 -28.40
C THR A 243 -4.74 -82.17 -27.39
N ILE A 244 -3.88 -83.09 -26.95
CA ILE A 244 -2.73 -82.77 -26.09
C ILE A 244 -1.79 -81.79 -26.82
N ALA A 245 -1.49 -82.02 -28.10
CA ALA A 245 -0.64 -81.12 -28.89
C ALA A 245 -1.26 -79.72 -29.04
N HIS A 246 -2.57 -79.64 -29.34
CA HIS A 246 -3.31 -78.39 -29.39
C HIS A 246 -3.28 -77.63 -28.06
N PHE A 247 -3.54 -78.31 -26.93
CA PHE A 247 -3.50 -77.67 -25.61
C PHE A 247 -2.09 -77.22 -25.23
N LYS A 248 -1.04 -77.99 -25.56
CA LYS A 248 0.36 -77.57 -25.35
C LYS A 248 0.71 -76.31 -26.14
N ALA A 249 0.31 -76.23 -27.41
CA ALA A 249 0.52 -75.05 -28.25
C ALA A 249 -0.22 -73.83 -27.70
N ARG A 250 -1.48 -74.00 -27.29
CA ARG A 250 -2.29 -72.94 -26.69
C ARG A 250 -1.72 -72.47 -25.35
N LEU A 251 -1.23 -73.36 -24.51
CA LEU A 251 -0.59 -73.02 -23.23
C LEU A 251 0.70 -72.22 -23.46
N SER A 252 1.53 -72.64 -24.42
CA SER A 252 2.77 -71.93 -24.79
C SER A 252 2.49 -70.52 -25.32
N ASN A 253 1.51 -70.37 -26.21
CA ASN A 253 1.12 -69.06 -26.73
C ASN A 253 0.59 -68.15 -25.63
N ASN A 254 -0.28 -68.67 -24.76
CA ASN A 254 -0.82 -67.88 -23.66
C ASN A 254 0.27 -67.45 -22.66
N SER A 255 1.23 -68.35 -22.37
CA SER A 255 2.39 -68.01 -21.53
C SER A 255 3.20 -66.84 -22.11
N LYS A 256 3.48 -66.87 -23.43
CA LYS A 256 4.23 -65.79 -24.09
C LYS A 256 3.47 -64.47 -24.08
N GLU A 257 2.17 -64.52 -24.36
CA GLU A 257 1.30 -63.33 -24.37
C GLU A 257 1.21 -62.69 -22.98
N TYR A 258 1.09 -63.49 -21.91
CA TYR A 258 1.15 -62.98 -20.54
C TYR A 258 2.52 -62.41 -20.17
N GLU A 259 3.61 -63.03 -20.63
CA GLU A 259 4.95 -62.55 -20.35
C GLU A 259 5.21 -61.20 -21.02
N GLU A 260 4.77 -61.03 -22.27
CA GLU A 260 4.86 -59.77 -23.01
C GLU A 260 3.97 -58.69 -22.39
N ARG A 261 2.71 -58.99 -22.07
CA ARG A 261 1.82 -58.06 -21.35
C ARG A 261 2.37 -57.64 -20.00
N ASN A 262 2.92 -58.58 -19.22
CA ASN A 262 3.50 -58.25 -17.92
C ASN A 262 4.78 -57.42 -18.05
N LYS A 263 5.51 -57.55 -19.17
CA LYS A 263 6.68 -56.74 -19.47
C LYS A 263 6.26 -55.31 -19.80
N THR A 264 5.29 -55.10 -20.70
CA THR A 264 4.82 -53.75 -21.06
C THR A 264 4.23 -53.02 -19.86
N LEU A 265 3.41 -53.69 -19.03
CA LEU A 265 2.86 -53.10 -17.81
C LEU A 265 3.96 -52.71 -16.80
N ARG A 266 5.07 -53.47 -16.73
CA ARG A 266 6.21 -53.11 -15.88
C ARG A 266 6.93 -51.88 -16.40
N GLU A 267 7.17 -51.80 -17.71
CA GLU A 267 7.82 -50.65 -18.34
C GLU A 267 6.97 -49.38 -18.17
N GLU A 268 5.65 -49.46 -18.38
CA GLU A 268 4.73 -48.34 -18.15
C GLU A 268 4.71 -47.89 -16.68
N LYS A 269 4.67 -48.83 -15.74
CA LYS A 269 4.74 -48.54 -14.31
C LYS A 269 6.04 -47.81 -13.95
N GLU A 270 7.18 -48.29 -14.45
CA GLU A 270 8.48 -47.67 -14.19
C GLU A 270 8.58 -46.27 -14.82
N ALA A 271 8.05 -46.08 -16.03
CA ALA A 271 7.97 -44.78 -16.67
C ALA A 271 7.14 -43.79 -15.85
N ILE A 272 5.93 -44.18 -15.42
CA ILE A 272 5.07 -43.34 -14.57
C ILE A 272 5.75 -43.03 -13.24
N GLN A 273 6.43 -44.01 -12.63
CA GLN A 273 7.18 -43.80 -11.39
C GLN A 273 8.34 -42.82 -11.58
N ALA A 274 9.05 -42.88 -12.70
CA ALA A 274 10.11 -41.93 -13.03
C ALA A 274 9.56 -40.51 -13.24
N HIS A 275 8.45 -40.37 -13.97
CA HIS A 275 7.75 -39.09 -14.15
C HIS A 275 7.28 -38.51 -12.80
N PHE A 276 6.72 -39.34 -11.93
CA PHE A 276 6.31 -38.93 -10.58
C PHE A 276 7.51 -38.43 -9.75
N GLN A 277 8.64 -39.16 -9.78
CA GLN A 277 9.84 -38.72 -9.07
C GLN A 277 10.39 -37.41 -9.61
N ALA A 278 10.42 -37.23 -10.94
CA ALA A 278 10.85 -35.99 -11.58
C ALA A 278 9.96 -34.80 -11.17
N LEU A 279 8.63 -35.00 -11.20
CA LEU A 279 7.67 -33.99 -10.77
C LEU A 279 7.84 -33.65 -9.28
N LYS A 280 8.01 -34.66 -8.41
CA LYS A 280 8.25 -34.47 -6.98
C LYS A 280 9.53 -33.68 -6.72
N ARG A 281 10.61 -33.95 -7.47
CA ARG A 281 11.85 -33.15 -7.41
C ARG A 281 11.60 -31.71 -7.82
N ARG A 282 10.91 -31.48 -8.95
CA ARG A 282 10.58 -30.13 -9.43
C ARG A 282 9.73 -29.36 -8.42
N MET A 283 8.70 -29.99 -7.85
CA MET A 283 7.85 -29.40 -6.82
C MET A 283 8.66 -29.01 -5.58
N ASN A 284 9.55 -29.88 -5.12
CA ASN A 284 10.39 -29.60 -3.96
C ASN A 284 11.38 -28.46 -4.23
N THR A 285 11.98 -28.39 -5.42
CA THR A 285 12.86 -27.29 -5.80
C THR A 285 12.09 -25.96 -5.87
N PHE A 286 10.90 -25.97 -6.46
CA PHE A 286 10.03 -24.79 -6.51
C PHE A 286 9.67 -24.30 -5.09
N ARG A 287 9.22 -25.19 -4.21
CA ARG A 287 8.92 -24.85 -2.80
C ARG A 287 10.13 -24.28 -2.06
N LYS A 288 11.33 -24.84 -2.27
CA LYS A 288 12.57 -24.32 -1.67
C LYS A 288 12.89 -22.91 -2.18
N ASN A 289 12.72 -22.65 -3.48
CA ASN A 289 13.01 -21.34 -4.06
C ASN A 289 12.02 -20.29 -3.58
N GLU A 290 10.72 -20.60 -3.56
CA GLU A 290 9.70 -19.68 -3.05
C GLU A 290 9.89 -19.40 -1.56
N HIS A 291 10.24 -20.42 -0.77
CA HIS A 291 10.57 -20.21 0.64
C HIS A 291 11.77 -19.28 0.82
N LYS A 292 12.83 -19.45 0.03
CA LYS A 292 13.99 -18.54 0.05
C LYS A 292 13.57 -17.11 -0.31
N ARG A 293 12.86 -16.93 -1.43
CA ARG A 293 12.38 -15.63 -1.88
C ARG A 293 11.51 -14.92 -0.84
N LEU A 294 10.61 -15.66 -0.18
CA LEU A 294 9.80 -15.13 0.91
C LEU A 294 10.68 -14.70 2.10
N THR A 295 11.64 -15.54 2.50
CA THR A 295 12.56 -15.24 3.60
C THR A 295 13.38 -13.97 3.31
N ASP A 296 13.90 -13.85 2.09
CA ASP A 296 14.68 -12.69 1.65
C ASP A 296 13.81 -11.43 1.64
N LEU A 297 12.59 -11.51 1.11
CA LEU A 297 11.65 -10.39 1.10
C LEU A 297 11.29 -9.95 2.53
N THR A 298 11.01 -10.89 3.43
CA THR A 298 10.70 -10.60 4.83
C THR A 298 11.89 -9.98 5.56
N LEU A 299 13.11 -10.46 5.32
CA LEU A 299 14.32 -9.89 5.91
C LEU A 299 14.59 -8.47 5.41
N LEU A 300 14.50 -8.26 4.09
CA LEU A 300 14.72 -6.95 3.48
C LEU A 300 13.65 -5.94 3.92
N SER A 301 12.37 -6.33 3.94
CA SER A 301 11.29 -5.45 4.41
C SER A 301 11.47 -5.10 5.88
N SER A 302 11.79 -6.08 6.73
CA SER A 302 12.06 -5.86 8.16
C SER A 302 13.23 -4.92 8.38
N LYS A 303 14.31 -5.05 7.58
CA LYS A 303 15.47 -4.18 7.63
C LYS A 303 15.11 -2.75 7.23
N VAL A 304 14.44 -2.56 6.09
CA VAL A 304 14.02 -1.24 5.60
C VAL A 304 13.07 -0.57 6.60
N ILE A 305 12.12 -1.31 7.19
CA ILE A 305 11.23 -0.79 8.22
C ILE A 305 12.02 -0.30 9.44
N LYS A 306 13.03 -1.06 9.90
CA LYS A 306 13.90 -0.63 11.01
C LYS A 306 14.68 0.63 10.66
N ASP A 307 15.29 0.68 9.47
CA ASP A 307 16.05 1.83 9.02
C ASP A 307 15.17 3.10 8.91
N LEU A 308 13.95 2.95 8.40
CA LEU A 308 12.97 4.04 8.33
C LEU A 308 12.51 4.48 9.73
N LYS A 309 12.27 3.55 10.67
CA LYS A 309 11.95 3.91 12.06
C LYS A 309 13.05 4.75 12.70
N VAL A 310 14.33 4.37 12.52
CA VAL A 310 15.46 5.16 13.03
C VAL A 310 15.47 6.57 12.42
N LYS A 311 15.14 6.72 11.13
CA LYS A 311 15.05 8.04 10.49
C LYS A 311 13.88 8.87 11.03
N VAL A 312 12.73 8.25 11.25
CA VAL A 312 11.56 8.91 11.85
C VAL A 312 11.87 9.37 13.28
N GLU A 313 12.48 8.52 14.11
CA GLU A 313 12.89 8.89 15.47
C GLU A 313 13.86 10.09 15.47
N LYS A 314 14.83 10.11 14.54
CA LYS A 314 15.73 11.26 14.38
C LYS A 314 14.98 12.52 13.94
N ALA A 315 14.05 12.41 12.99
CA ALA A 315 13.24 13.54 12.54
C ALA A 315 12.37 14.10 13.69
N GLU A 316 11.74 13.24 14.47
CA GLU A 316 10.98 13.64 15.66
C GLU A 316 11.86 14.32 16.71
N GLN A 317 13.07 13.82 16.96
CA GLN A 317 14.02 14.46 17.86
C GLN A 317 14.41 15.86 17.36
N ILE A 318 14.68 16.02 16.06
CA ILE A 318 14.99 17.32 15.46
C ILE A 318 13.82 18.28 15.62
N ILE A 319 12.58 17.84 15.36
CA ILE A 319 11.38 18.67 15.51
C ILE A 319 11.19 19.07 16.97
N LYS A 320 11.29 18.14 17.92
CA LYS A 320 11.19 18.43 19.36
C LYS A 320 12.25 19.44 19.82
N LEU A 321 13.50 19.29 19.38
CA LEU A 321 14.57 20.24 19.66
C LEU A 321 14.30 21.61 19.03
N ALA A 322 13.82 21.65 17.79
CA ALA A 322 13.45 22.87 17.10
C ALA A 322 12.31 23.61 17.82
N GLU A 323 11.28 22.90 18.30
CA GLU A 323 10.20 23.48 19.10
C GLU A 323 10.69 24.04 20.44
N MET A 324 11.57 23.32 21.14
CA MET A 324 12.18 23.81 22.38
C MET A 324 13.03 25.06 22.13
N ASN A 325 13.83 25.07 21.07
CA ASN A 325 14.63 26.23 20.67
C ASN A 325 13.74 27.42 20.27
N ARG A 326 12.63 27.19 19.56
CA ARG A 326 11.67 28.23 19.16
C ARG A 326 11.03 28.95 20.35
N LYS A 327 10.89 28.29 21.51
CA LYS A 327 10.41 28.95 22.74
C LYS A 327 11.40 30.01 23.26
N LEU A 328 12.69 29.84 22.98
CA LEU A 328 13.76 30.76 23.39
C LEU A 328 14.03 31.86 22.36
N GLU A 329 13.42 31.80 21.17
CA GLU A 329 13.56 32.81 20.12
C GLU A 329 12.79 34.10 20.47
N THR A 330 13.33 35.24 20.05
CA THR A 330 12.64 36.53 20.18
C THR A 330 11.44 36.62 19.23
N GLU A 331 10.42 37.44 19.55
CA GLU A 331 9.25 37.62 18.68
C GLU A 331 9.64 38.07 17.25
N LYS A 332 10.74 38.82 17.10
CA LYS A 332 11.28 39.20 15.78
C LYS A 332 11.78 37.99 15.00
N GLU A 333 12.48 37.07 15.66
CA GLU A 333 13.02 35.86 15.06
C GLU A 333 11.95 34.82 14.76
N LYS A 334 10.86 34.75 15.54
CA LYS A 334 9.72 33.87 15.25
C LYS A 334 8.94 34.28 14.00
N VAL A 335 8.85 35.60 13.74
CA VAL A 335 8.10 36.16 12.60
C VAL A 335 8.97 36.21 11.34
N ILE A 336 10.27 36.43 11.49
CA ILE A 336 11.25 36.41 10.38
C ILE A 336 12.43 35.51 10.77
N PRO A 337 12.28 34.17 10.63
CA PRO A 337 13.33 33.22 11.02
C PRO A 337 14.61 33.31 10.19
N PHE A 338 14.50 33.83 8.97
CA PHE A 338 15.61 34.05 8.04
C PHE A 338 15.67 35.54 7.72
N TYR A 339 16.73 36.23 8.15
CA TYR A 339 16.89 37.65 7.84
C TYR A 339 17.09 37.82 6.33
N ALA A 340 16.24 38.63 5.67
CA ALA A 340 16.46 39.05 4.29
C ALA A 340 17.81 39.80 4.10
N SER A 341 18.48 40.16 5.19
CA SER A 341 19.75 40.89 5.24
C SER A 341 20.98 40.02 5.49
N THR A 342 20.87 38.68 5.47
CA THR A 342 22.02 37.78 5.73
C THR A 342 22.70 37.23 4.48
N LEU A 343 22.11 37.38 3.30
CA LEU A 343 22.73 37.02 2.02
C LEU A 343 22.39 38.11 1.01
N SER A 344 23.39 38.61 0.28
CA SER A 344 23.10 39.26 -0.99
C SER A 344 22.63 38.21 -1.99
N ASP A 345 21.75 38.56 -2.94
CA ASP A 345 21.28 37.64 -3.98
C ASP A 345 22.44 37.00 -4.77
N ALA A 346 23.60 37.67 -4.82
CA ALA A 346 24.82 37.15 -5.43
C ALA A 346 25.48 36.02 -4.62
N GLU A 347 25.52 36.12 -3.29
CA GLU A 347 26.08 35.08 -2.40
C GLU A 347 25.13 33.89 -2.22
N PHE A 348 23.82 34.12 -2.31
CA PHE A 348 22.79 33.08 -2.24
C PHE A 348 22.81 32.16 -3.47
N ASN A 349 23.08 32.71 -4.66
CA ASN A 349 23.07 31.96 -5.92
C ASN A 349 24.45 31.42 -6.33
N ALA A 350 25.54 31.81 -5.67
CA ALA A 350 26.90 31.40 -6.04
C ALA A 350 27.11 29.86 -6.12
N PRO A 351 26.69 29.03 -5.14
CA PRO A 351 26.84 27.58 -5.21
C PRO A 351 25.78 26.90 -6.10
N LEU A 352 24.65 27.57 -6.37
CA LEU A 352 23.60 27.11 -7.30
C LEU A 352 23.97 27.37 -8.77
N ASN A 353 24.91 28.28 -9.02
CA ASN A 353 25.41 28.62 -10.36
C ASN A 353 26.65 27.81 -10.77
N ASP A 354 27.17 26.95 -9.88
CA ASP A 354 28.31 26.08 -10.16
C ASP A 354 27.81 24.74 -10.76
N PRO A 355 28.07 24.45 -12.05
CA PRO A 355 27.46 23.31 -12.76
C PRO A 355 27.79 21.94 -12.16
N GLU A 356 28.92 21.79 -11.46
CA GLU A 356 29.32 20.52 -10.83
C GLU A 356 28.57 20.23 -9.52
N LEU A 357 28.00 21.26 -8.89
CA LEU A 357 27.40 21.20 -7.55
C LEU A 357 25.86 21.11 -7.62
N GLN A 358 25.24 21.50 -8.74
CA GLN A 358 23.79 21.49 -8.94
C GLN A 358 23.13 20.10 -8.79
N ASP A 359 23.80 19.04 -9.26
CA ASP A 359 23.26 17.67 -9.19
C ASP A 359 23.53 16.95 -7.85
N ILE A 360 24.44 17.49 -7.03
CA ILE A 360 24.89 16.85 -5.79
C ILE A 360 24.17 17.45 -4.56
N LEU A 361 23.77 18.71 -4.65
CA LEU A 361 23.22 19.45 -3.52
C LEU A 361 21.68 19.33 -3.45
N PRO A 362 21.14 18.81 -2.34
CA PRO A 362 19.69 18.78 -2.12
C PRO A 362 19.09 20.19 -2.20
N LYS A 363 17.86 20.30 -2.70
CA LYS A 363 17.13 21.59 -2.87
C LYS A 363 17.03 22.40 -1.57
N GLU A 364 17.21 21.75 -0.42
CA GLU A 364 17.14 22.32 0.92
C GLU A 364 18.47 22.93 1.42
N PHE A 365 19.58 22.74 0.67
CA PHE A 365 20.89 23.26 1.06
C PHE A 365 20.93 24.78 1.29
N PRO A 366 20.29 25.62 0.44
CA PRO A 366 20.28 27.07 0.67
C PRO A 366 19.60 27.48 1.98
N ALA A 367 18.53 26.78 2.38
CA ALA A 367 17.84 27.02 3.65
C ALA A 367 18.70 26.59 4.86
N MET A 368 19.45 25.50 4.73
CA MET A 368 20.38 25.02 5.75
C MET A 368 21.58 25.99 5.93
N GLU A 369 22.09 26.55 4.84
CA GLU A 369 23.18 27.53 4.90
C GLU A 369 22.73 28.83 5.58
N GLN A 370 21.52 29.31 5.29
CA GLN A 370 20.92 30.45 5.98
C GLN A 370 20.76 30.20 7.49
N PHE A 371 20.34 28.99 7.88
CA PHE A 371 20.26 28.60 9.29
C PHE A 371 21.63 28.63 9.98
N ASN A 372 22.67 28.06 9.34
CA ASN A 372 24.04 28.09 9.88
C ASN A 372 24.61 29.51 9.99
N LYS A 373 24.36 30.38 9.01
CA LYS A 373 24.76 31.80 9.06
C LYS A 373 24.04 32.56 10.17
N ARG A 374 22.75 32.27 10.44
CA ARG A 374 22.03 32.83 11.59
C ARG A 374 22.68 32.43 12.91
N VAL A 375 22.96 31.14 13.10
CA VAL A 375 23.58 30.62 14.34
C VAL A 375 24.97 31.22 14.57
N THR A 376 25.80 31.26 13.52
CA THR A 376 27.16 31.83 13.61
C THR A 376 27.16 33.33 13.89
N ARG A 377 26.27 34.10 13.26
CA ARG A 377 26.11 35.54 13.54
C ARG A 377 25.56 35.79 14.95
N GLY A 378 24.61 34.98 15.41
CA GLY A 378 24.12 35.01 16.79
C GLY A 378 25.26 34.80 17.80
N ASN A 379 26.11 33.79 17.55
CA ASN A 379 27.29 33.54 18.37
C ASN A 379 28.31 34.70 18.32
N ALA A 380 28.51 35.33 17.15
CA ALA A 380 29.38 36.49 17.03
C ALA A 380 28.84 37.70 17.81
N ASN A 381 27.53 37.94 17.75
CA ASN A 381 26.87 39.00 18.52
C ASN A 381 26.97 38.75 20.03
N LEU A 382 26.71 37.52 20.48
CA LEU A 382 26.85 37.14 21.89
C LEU A 382 28.30 37.32 22.37
N ARG A 383 29.29 36.91 21.57
CA ARG A 383 30.71 37.15 21.87
C ARG A 383 31.05 38.64 21.94
N SER A 384 30.47 39.46 21.05
CA SER A 384 30.67 40.92 21.06
C SER A 384 30.05 41.57 22.30
N ILE A 385 28.82 41.20 22.66
CA ILE A 385 28.15 41.70 23.88
C ILE A 385 28.92 41.25 25.13
N LEU A 386 29.36 39.99 25.17
CA LEU A 386 30.18 39.48 26.28
C LEU A 386 31.49 40.24 26.39
N ARG A 387 32.15 40.52 25.25
CA ARG A 387 33.38 41.33 25.20
C ARG A 387 33.11 42.74 25.72
N GLN A 388 32.06 43.41 25.25
CA GLN A 388 31.65 44.74 25.72
C GLN A 388 31.33 44.75 27.22
N TYR A 389 30.72 43.69 27.75
CA TYR A 389 30.42 43.56 29.18
C TYR A 389 31.70 43.39 30.01
N LEU A 390 32.64 42.55 29.54
CA LEU A 390 33.95 42.37 30.17
C LEU A 390 34.82 43.64 30.09
N ASP A 391 34.78 44.35 28.96
CA ASP A 391 35.43 45.65 28.77
C ASP A 391 34.78 46.75 29.63
N GLY A 392 33.49 46.64 29.95
CA GLY A 392 32.80 47.55 30.89
C GLY A 392 33.15 47.31 32.36
N ILE A 393 33.67 46.13 32.70
CA ILE A 393 34.03 45.74 34.08
C ILE A 393 35.55 45.82 34.31
N SER A 394 36.36 45.58 33.28
CA SER A 394 37.82 45.64 33.34
C SER A 394 38.38 46.96 32.82
N LEU A 395 39.46 47.46 33.43
CA LEU A 395 40.14 48.68 33.00
C LEU A 395 41.28 48.29 32.02
N ASN A 396 40.96 48.27 30.72
CA ASN A 396 41.93 48.04 29.64
C ASN A 396 42.25 49.34 28.90
N GLU A 397 43.44 49.43 28.29
CA GLU A 397 43.91 50.60 27.53
C GLU A 397 42.97 50.94 26.36
N ASP A 398 42.41 49.93 25.69
CA ASP A 398 41.40 50.09 24.64
C ASP A 398 40.10 50.75 25.14
N VAL A 399 39.72 50.50 26.39
CA VAL A 399 38.49 51.05 27.02
C VAL A 399 38.69 52.51 27.41
N LEU A 400 39.92 52.91 27.73
CA LEU A 400 40.28 54.31 28.02
C LEU A 400 40.38 55.16 26.75
N ASN A 401 40.75 54.55 25.62
CA ASN A 401 40.86 55.21 24.32
C ASN A 401 39.52 55.31 23.57
N GLN A 402 38.50 54.55 23.97
CA GLN A 402 37.15 54.60 23.41
C GLN A 402 36.21 55.47 24.26
N LEU A 403 35.08 55.89 23.68
CA LEU A 403 34.07 56.72 24.36
C LEU A 403 33.50 55.98 25.57
N ASN A 404 33.96 56.35 26.76
CA ASN A 404 33.67 55.66 28.01
C ASN A 404 33.09 56.61 29.07
N PRO A 405 32.26 56.10 30.00
CA PRO A 405 31.69 56.90 31.08
C PRO A 405 32.66 57.10 32.26
N LEU A 406 33.84 56.46 32.21
CA LEU A 406 34.82 56.41 33.30
C LEU A 406 35.61 57.73 33.46
N VAL A 407 35.73 58.52 32.39
CA VAL A 407 36.43 59.80 32.39
C VAL A 407 35.43 60.94 32.21
N VAL A 408 35.26 61.76 33.26
CA VAL A 408 34.37 62.93 33.25
C VAL A 408 35.21 64.18 33.38
N VAL A 409 35.22 65.02 32.36
CA VAL A 409 35.94 66.30 32.38
C VAL A 409 34.91 67.43 32.37
N ASN A 410 34.94 68.28 33.40
CA ASN A 410 34.04 69.44 33.54
C ASN A 410 32.53 69.10 33.43
N GLY A 411 32.11 68.02 34.07
CA GLY A 411 30.70 67.60 34.11
C GLY A 411 30.14 67.07 32.79
N ARG A 412 31.01 66.82 31.79
CA ARG A 412 30.63 66.19 30.52
C ARG A 412 31.35 64.84 30.41
N THR A 413 30.56 63.78 30.26
CA THR A 413 31.03 62.45 29.89
C THR A 413 31.16 62.37 28.37
N ASN A 414 32.18 61.66 27.89
CA ASN A 414 32.31 61.38 26.46
C ASN A 414 31.40 60.21 26.02
N ALA A 415 30.80 59.47 26.96
CA ALA A 415 29.85 58.41 26.67
C ALA A 415 28.49 58.97 26.20
N PRO A 416 27.88 58.39 25.14
CA PRO A 416 26.54 58.77 24.71
C PRO A 416 25.50 58.38 25.78
N MET A 417 25.10 59.34 26.62
CA MET A 417 24.00 59.15 27.57
C MET A 417 22.66 59.29 26.85
N LYS A 418 21.74 58.32 27.07
CA LYS A 418 20.35 58.43 26.59
C LYS A 418 19.70 59.65 27.24
N THR A 419 19.48 60.71 26.47
CA THR A 419 18.65 61.84 26.89
C THR A 419 17.20 61.36 27.05
N ALA A 420 16.57 61.67 28.19
CA ALA A 420 15.25 61.17 28.64
C ALA A 420 14.02 61.56 27.79
N LYS A 421 14.19 61.87 26.50
CA LYS A 421 13.10 62.19 25.55
C LYS A 421 13.16 61.26 24.33
N SER A 422 12.95 59.97 24.56
CA SER A 422 12.52 59.04 23.51
C SER A 422 11.08 58.64 23.84
N PRO A 423 10.10 58.82 22.93
CA PRO A 423 8.74 58.40 23.20
C PRO A 423 8.72 56.89 23.47
N LEU A 424 8.15 56.51 24.61
CA LEU A 424 7.82 55.12 24.90
C LEU A 424 6.79 54.68 23.85
N ASN A 425 7.21 53.84 22.91
CA ASN A 425 6.28 53.14 22.01
C ASN A 425 5.48 52.14 22.85
N ILE A 426 4.38 52.61 23.44
CA ILE A 426 3.35 51.78 24.05
C ILE A 426 2.33 51.51 22.94
N THR A 427 2.35 50.30 22.40
CA THR A 427 1.37 49.84 21.41
C THR A 427 0.08 49.46 22.14
N TYR A 428 -1.01 50.20 21.92
CA TYR A 428 -2.36 49.75 22.29
C TYR A 428 -2.90 48.83 21.18
N VAL A 429 -3.42 47.67 21.56
CA VAL A 429 -4.17 46.77 20.69
C VAL A 429 -5.65 46.96 21.01
N GLU A 430 -6.38 47.70 20.17
CA GLU A 430 -7.84 47.71 20.22
C GLU A 430 -8.37 46.48 19.48
N VAL A 431 -9.06 45.60 20.23
CA VAL A 431 -9.76 44.44 19.69
C VAL A 431 -11.13 44.90 19.20
N SER A 432 -11.27 45.04 17.88
CA SER A 432 -12.56 45.26 17.24
C SER A 432 -13.31 43.92 17.17
N HIS A 433 -14.23 43.70 18.11
CA HIS A 433 -15.24 42.65 17.98
C HIS A 433 -16.23 43.06 16.88
N GLN A 434 -16.16 42.41 15.72
CA GLN A 434 -17.26 42.43 14.76
C GLN A 434 -18.37 41.52 15.28
N HIS A 435 -19.45 42.13 15.78
CA HIS A 435 -20.73 41.45 15.88
C HIS A 435 -21.21 41.10 14.48
N VAL A 436 -21.29 39.80 14.18
CA VAL A 436 -22.04 39.26 13.07
C VAL A 436 -23.52 39.44 13.42
N SER A 437 -24.25 40.22 12.62
CA SER A 437 -25.71 40.24 12.65
C SER A 437 -26.21 39.09 11.76
N ASP A 438 -27.10 38.28 12.34
CA ASP A 438 -27.81 37.18 11.69
C ASP A 438 -28.60 37.61 10.44
#